data_AF-A0A832FTD3-F1
#
_entry.id   AF-A0A832FTD3-F1
#
_cell.length_a   1.000
_cell.length_b   1.000
_cell.length_c   1.000
_cell.angle_alpha   90.00
_cell.angle_beta   90.00
_cell.angle_gamma   90.00
#
_symmetry.space_group_name_H-M   'P 1'
#
loop_
_entity.id
_entity.type
_entity.pdbx_description
1 polymer ?
#
loop_
_entity_poly.entity_id
_entity_poly.type
_entity_poly.pdbx_seq_one_letter_code
_entity_poly.pdbx_strand_id
1 'polypeptide(L)' 'MVTVRVSEELKKRMSEARHINWSEVVRRAILDALEGGGERNLAKAVLLNERNVIVPDEGFDSVEVIRAWREKIQRRW' A
#
# COMPACT_ATOMS: atom_id res chain seq x y z
N MET A 1 4.99 20.34 -10.00
CA MET A 1 3.61 20.18 -10.52
C MET A 1 3.72 19.61 -11.92
N VAL A 2 3.06 18.47 -12.18
CA VAL A 2 3.05 17.83 -13.51
C VAL A 2 1.61 17.77 -13.97
N THR A 3 1.34 18.17 -15.22
CA THR A 3 0.00 18.10 -15.82
C THR A 3 -0.04 16.95 -16.81
N VAL A 4 -0.87 15.94 -16.53
CA VAL A 4 -1.07 14.79 -17.41
C VAL A 4 -2.36 14.97 -18.19
N ARG A 5 -2.31 14.71 -19.50
CA ARG A 5 -3.50 14.71 -20.36
C ARG A 5 -4.22 13.36 -20.21
N VAL A 6 -5.51 13.42 -19.90
CA VAL A 6 -6.41 12.27 -19.83
C VAL A 6 -7.65 12.55 -20.68
N SER A 7 -8.36 11.51 -21.12
CA SER A 7 -9.64 11.72 -21.82
C SER A 7 -10.68 12.35 -20.88
N GLU A 8 -11.64 13.08 -21.45
CA GLU A 8 -12.70 13.73 -20.67
C GLU A 8 -13.58 12.71 -19.93
N GLU A 9 -13.82 11.54 -20.51
CA GLU A 9 -14.53 10.46 -19.85
C GLU A 9 -13.79 9.95 -18.60
N LEU A 10 -12.47 9.75 -18.70
CA LEU A 10 -11.66 9.30 -17.57
C LEU A 10 -11.61 10.37 -16.48
N LYS A 11 -11.44 11.64 -16.86
CA LYS A 11 -11.47 12.78 -15.93
C LYS A 11 -12.79 12.84 -15.17
N LYS A 12 -13.92 12.60 -15.85
CA LYS A 12 -15.25 12.55 -15.22
C LYS A 12 -15.31 11.44 -14.17
N ARG A 13 -14.90 10.22 -14.51
CA ARG A 13 -14.87 9.09 -13.57
C ARG A 13 -13.94 9.35 -12.38
N MET A 14 -12.79 9.99 -12.62
CA MET A 14 -11.88 10.41 -11.55
C MET A 14 -12.52 11.44 -10.61
N SER A 15 -13.28 12.40 -11.17
CA SER A 15 -13.96 13.43 -10.40
C SER A 15 -15.14 12.92 -9.57
N GLU A 16 -15.80 11.84 -10.01
CA GLU A 16 -16.87 11.17 -9.28
C GLU A 16 -16.29 10.41 -8.07
N ALA A 17 -15.12 9.80 -8.23
CA ALA A 17 -14.39 9.13 -7.16
C ALA A 17 -13.55 10.10 -6.30
N ARG A 18 -14.25 11.02 -5.62
CA ARG A 18 -13.65 12.11 -4.81
C ARG A 18 -12.83 11.66 -3.60
N HIS A 19 -13.03 10.43 -3.14
CA HIS A 19 -12.32 9.85 -2.00
C HIS A 19 -10.92 9.34 -2.35
N ILE A 20 -10.55 9.34 -3.64
CA ILE A 20 -9.26 8.82 -4.12
C ILE A 20 -8.26 9.97 -4.26
N ASN A 21 -7.05 9.77 -3.70
CA ASN A 21 -5.93 10.67 -3.95
C ASN A 21 -5.26 10.33 -5.29
N TRP A 22 -5.73 10.97 -6.36
CA TRP A 22 -5.21 10.75 -7.72
C TRP A 22 -3.73 11.10 -7.89
N SER A 23 -3.18 12.02 -7.10
CA SER A 23 -1.75 12.34 -7.16
C SER A 23 -0.90 11.17 -6.69
N GLU A 24 -1.34 10.47 -5.65
CA GLU A 24 -0.65 9.28 -5.15
C GLU A 24 -0.80 8.10 -6.10
N VAL A 25 -1.99 7.92 -6.70
CA VAL A 25 -2.22 6.90 -7.73
C VAL A 25 -1.26 7.09 -8.91
N VAL A 26 -1.14 8.32 -9.42
CA VAL A 26 -0.23 8.62 -10.53
C VAL A 26 1.23 8.44 -10.12
N ARG A 27 1.62 8.90 -8.92
CA ARG A 27 2.98 8.72 -8.40
C ARG A 27 3.35 7.24 -8.33
N ARG A 28 2.48 6.42 -7.77
CA ARG A 28 2.70 4.98 -7.66
C ARG A 28 2.75 4.30 -9.02
N ALA A 29 1.87 4.66 -9.94
CA ALA A 29 1.93 4.14 -11.31
C ALA A 29 3.26 4.49 -12.02
N ILE A 30 3.80 5.69 -11.78
CA ILE A 30 5.12 6.08 -12.30
C ILE A 30 6.23 5.24 -11.65
N LEU A 31 6.21 5.09 -10.33
CA LEU A 31 7.18 4.26 -9.61
C LEU A 31 7.11 2.81 -10.09
N ASP A 32 5.92 2.23 -10.15
CA ASP A 32 5.69 0.87 -10.63
C ASP A 32 6.13 0.70 -12.10
N ALA A 33 5.96 1.70 -12.96
CA ALA A 33 6.45 1.65 -14.34
C ALA A 33 7.98 1.75 -14.42
N LEU A 34 8.61 2.54 -13.55
CA LEU A 34 10.07 2.65 -13.45
C LEU A 34 10.70 1.38 -12.85
N GLU A 35 10.05 0.78 -11.86
CA GLU A 35 10.49 -0.45 -11.18
C GLU A 35 10.13 -1.71 -11.99
N GLY A 36 9.01 -1.68 -12.72
CA GLY A 36 8.43 -2.76 -13.50
C GLY A 36 9.01 -2.96 -14.90
N GLY A 37 10.15 -2.32 -15.20
CA GLY A 37 11.07 -2.74 -16.27
C GLY A 37 11.74 -4.10 -16.01
N GLY A 38 11.37 -4.80 -14.94
CA GLY A 38 11.67 -6.21 -14.72
C GLY A 38 10.46 -6.89 -14.09
N GLU A 39 10.05 -8.01 -14.66
CA GLU A 39 8.93 -8.85 -14.24
C GLU A 39 8.77 -8.96 -12.72
N ARG A 40 7.51 -8.99 -12.28
CA ARG A 40 7.08 -9.18 -10.88
C ARG A 40 7.80 -10.40 -10.29
N ASN A 41 8.89 -10.15 -9.56
CA ASN A 41 9.76 -11.19 -9.06
C ASN A 41 9.13 -11.81 -7.81
N LEU A 42 8.17 -12.70 -8.02
CA LEU A 42 7.49 -13.46 -6.97
C LEU A 42 8.51 -14.17 -6.04
N ALA A 43 9.65 -14.59 -6.60
CA ALA A 43 10.76 -15.15 -5.84
C ALA A 43 11.42 -14.13 -4.89
N LYS A 44 11.51 -12.84 -5.27
CA LYS A 44 11.98 -11.76 -4.38
C LYS A 44 11.00 -11.52 -3.22
N ALA A 45 9.70 -11.61 -3.47
CA ALA A 45 8.68 -11.47 -2.42
C ALA A 45 8.74 -12.63 -1.42
N VAL A 46 8.94 -13.87 -1.88
CA VAL A 46 9.13 -15.05 -1.00
C VAL A 46 10.43 -14.94 -0.21
N LEU A 47 11.56 -14.59 -0.85
CA LEU A 47 12.86 -14.43 -0.18
C LEU A 47 12.87 -13.29 0.85
N LEU A 48 12.15 -12.19 0.60
CA LEU A 48 11.97 -11.12 1.59
C LEU A 48 11.16 -11.61 2.79
N ASN A 49 10.15 -12.45 2.58
CA ASN A 49 9.33 -12.98 3.67
C ASN A 49 10.11 -14.01 4.50
N GLU A 50 10.89 -14.89 3.86
CA GLU A 50 11.75 -15.87 4.54
C GLU A 50 12.89 -15.20 5.33
N ARG A 51 13.51 -14.15 4.77
CA ARG A 51 14.54 -13.36 5.50
C ARG A 51 13.96 -12.56 6.66
N ASN A 52 12.67 -12.27 6.64
CA ASN A 52 11.95 -11.55 7.69
C ASN A 52 11.00 -12.47 8.47
N VAL A 53 11.31 -13.77 8.57
CA VAL A 53 10.70 -14.62 9.60
C VAL A 53 11.19 -14.08 10.94
N ILE A 54 10.44 -13.12 11.48
CA ILE A 54 10.62 -12.61 12.83
C ILE A 54 10.12 -13.71 13.74
N VAL A 55 11.04 -14.53 14.23
CA VAL A 55 10.75 -15.41 15.35
C VAL A 55 10.40 -14.49 16.51
N PRO A 56 9.17 -14.55 17.03
CA PRO A 56 8.81 -13.68 18.13
C PRO A 56 9.68 -14.00 19.35
N ASP A 57 10.12 -12.97 20.08
CA ASP A 57 10.83 -13.16 21.35
C ASP A 57 9.98 -14.04 22.31
N GLU A 58 10.62 -14.81 23.19
CA GLU A 58 9.90 -15.66 24.15
C GLU A 58 8.89 -14.83 24.96
N GLY A 59 7.60 -15.17 24.83
CA GLY A 59 6.49 -14.46 25.47
C GLY A 59 5.77 -13.45 24.58
N PHE A 60 6.12 -13.32 23.30
CA PHE A 60 5.34 -12.50 22.37
C PHE A 60 3.97 -13.12 22.10
N ASP A 61 2.92 -12.41 22.52
CA ASP A 61 1.54 -12.77 22.20
C ASP A 61 0.97 -11.83 21.13
N SER A 62 0.84 -12.36 19.92
CA SER A 62 0.20 -11.67 18.80
C SER A 62 -1.23 -11.19 19.11
N VAL A 63 -1.94 -11.88 20.00
CA VAL A 63 -3.33 -11.58 20.38
C VAL A 63 -3.38 -10.29 21.21
N GLU A 64 -2.45 -10.10 22.14
CA GLU A 64 -2.35 -8.87 22.94
C GLU A 64 -2.00 -7.65 22.08
N VAL A 65 -1.10 -7.82 21.10
CA VAL A 65 -0.76 -6.75 20.15
C VAL A 65 -1.98 -6.33 19.34
N ILE A 66 -2.75 -7.30 18.83
CA ILE A 66 -3.96 -7.03 18.06
C ILE A 66 -5.05 -6.39 18.94
N ARG A 67 -5.21 -6.83 20.19
CA ARG A 67 -6.17 -6.27 21.16
C ARG A 67 -5.83 -4.81 21.49
N ALA A 68 -4.58 -4.52 21.82
CA ALA A 68 -4.10 -3.16 22.10
C ALA A 68 -4.32 -2.22 20.90
N TRP A 69 -4.12 -2.73 19.68
CA TRP A 69 -4.34 -1.94 18.47
C TRP A 69 -5.81 -1.62 18.24
N ARG A 70 -6.71 -2.57 18.47
CA ARG A 70 -8.17 -2.36 18.38
C ARG A 70 -8.68 -1.36 19.42
N GLU A 71 -8.22 -1.48 20.66
CA GLU A 71 -8.57 -0.51 21.71
C GLU A 71 -8.09 0.90 21.39
N LYS A 72 -6.87 1.02 20.85
CA LYS A 72 -6.29 2.31 20.44
C LYS A 72 -7.07 2.95 19.29
N ILE A 73 -7.63 2.15 18.40
CA ILE A 73 -8.51 2.63 17.34
C ILE A 73 -9.87 3.04 17.91
N GLN A 74 -10.42 2.29 18.86
CA GLN A 74 -11.73 2.57 19.46
C GLN A 74 -11.72 3.81 20.37
N ARG A 75 -10.60 4.16 21.02
CA ARG A 75 -10.44 5.43 21.75
C ARG A 75 -10.30 6.67 20.87
N ARG A 76 -10.16 6.48 19.56
CA ARG A 76 -9.95 7.57 18.59
C ARG A 76 -11.25 7.99 17.88
N TRP A 77 -12.40 7.47 18.32
CA TRP A 77 -13.74 7.75 17.81
C TRP A 77 -14.70 8.07 18.95
#